data_AF-A0A8S2DEI7-F1
#
_entry.id   AF-A0A8S2DEI7-F1
#
_cell.length_a   1.000
_cell.length_b   1.000
_cell.length_c   1.000
_cell.angle_alpha   90.00
_cell.angle_beta   90.00
_cell.angle_gamma   90.00
#
_symmetry.space_group_name_H-M   'P 1'
#
loop_
_entity.id
_entity.type
_entity.pdbx_description
1 polymer ?
#
loop_
_entity_poly.entity_id
_entity_poly.type
_entity_poly.pdbx_seq_one_letter_code
_entity_poly.pdbx_strand_id
1 'polypeptide(L)'
;MTSVKQCEIEECKRRAGALCHHCNKDVCKIHFNEHANSLSDELHPLTDQINELATKLSGLSSSHVAGQSYTLLDEWRNSSYELIEQLYQIKKHEIDVLVKDNFIEIKNEKLEMVRSLEEKIKKCIRDEDVTHDVIAEIKETIRNLDKQITELKQNFIHVQTSPFHTDENCSPYQTRSKSHPKLTITFPDSSDDDEMSIDKRKRWSFSFSEKSDISNYRRRYPDAEDDKRLNDNYRFYTNQIRSYPDGDYIDKIHDAWYGQFEALERHHGYIQWLFPIQEQSLNWSAQPLQKHEIELILNDKMAHKRLLLSYKLMLNFYGFELVNEETGEIKRNEDYRQCFRNLNTSSHNYLRITGILKCLGEFKYEHLKFGFLECILRESIIENTLNNCLRSCRDYWIETLRSKSERQSLKRYANELIDYRNKGILPPKQFRAERPPIAIDQSLSTLENSI
;
A
#
# COMPACT_ATOMS: atom_id res chain seq x y z
N MET A 1 -51.95 -76.95 29.25
CA MET A 1 -50.98 -76.30 30.16
C MET A 1 -50.38 -75.11 29.42
N THR A 2 -50.87 -73.90 29.65
CA THR A 2 -50.33 -72.68 29.05
C THR A 2 -49.02 -72.33 29.77
N SER A 3 -47.90 -72.41 29.04
CA SER A 3 -46.59 -72.00 29.53
C SER A 3 -46.64 -70.54 29.98
N VAL A 4 -46.43 -70.30 31.27
CA VAL A 4 -46.43 -68.95 31.83
C VAL A 4 -45.09 -68.32 31.51
N LYS A 5 -45.07 -67.36 30.56
CA LYS A 5 -43.86 -66.63 30.19
C LYS A 5 -43.25 -65.91 31.40
N GLN A 6 -41.94 -66.04 31.56
CA GLN A 6 -41.18 -65.34 32.60
C GLN A 6 -40.61 -64.02 32.07
N CYS A 7 -40.33 -63.09 32.97
CA CYS A 7 -39.71 -61.81 32.63
C CYS A 7 -38.33 -62.03 32.00
N GLU A 8 -38.09 -61.43 30.84
CA GLU A 8 -36.84 -61.58 30.06
C GLU A 8 -35.72 -60.61 30.49
N ILE A 9 -35.80 -60.05 31.70
CA ILE A 9 -34.77 -59.19 32.29
C ILE A 9 -33.93 -60.05 33.23
N GLU A 10 -32.61 -59.89 33.15
CA GLU A 10 -31.64 -60.70 33.89
C GLU A 10 -31.95 -60.68 35.40
N GLU A 11 -31.83 -61.86 36.03
CA GLU A 11 -32.12 -62.12 37.44
C GLU A 11 -33.60 -61.97 37.89
N CYS A 12 -34.54 -61.68 36.98
CA CYS A 12 -35.95 -61.53 37.33
C CYS A 12 -36.74 -62.86 37.30
N LYS A 13 -37.21 -63.32 38.46
CA LYS A 13 -38.04 -64.54 38.57
C LYS A 13 -39.56 -64.28 38.44
N ARG A 14 -39.97 -63.05 38.12
CA ARG A 14 -41.39 -62.65 38.05
C ARG A 14 -42.02 -63.08 36.73
N ARG A 15 -43.33 -63.27 36.73
CA ARG A 15 -44.10 -63.58 35.50
C ARG A 15 -44.14 -62.35 34.59
N ALA A 16 -43.97 -62.58 33.29
CA ALA A 16 -44.18 -61.54 32.30
C ALA A 16 -45.65 -61.10 32.33
N GLY A 17 -45.87 -59.79 32.36
CA GLY A 17 -47.19 -59.18 32.44
C GLY A 17 -47.55 -58.35 31.20
N ALA A 18 -46.55 -57.90 30.43
CA ALA A 18 -46.73 -57.13 29.20
C ALA A 18 -45.46 -57.22 28.32
N LEU A 19 -45.63 -57.08 27.01
CA LEU A 19 -44.53 -56.88 26.06
C LEU A 19 -44.13 -55.41 26.08
N CYS A 20 -42.85 -55.11 26.33
CA CYS A 20 -42.34 -53.74 26.20
C CYS A 20 -41.88 -53.49 24.76
N HIS A 21 -42.55 -52.59 24.05
CA HIS A 21 -42.18 -52.27 22.66
C HIS A 21 -40.86 -51.51 22.50
N HIS A 22 -40.35 -50.89 23.57
CA HIS A 22 -39.06 -50.18 23.55
C HIS A 22 -37.87 -51.16 23.45
N CYS A 23 -37.89 -52.26 24.21
CA CYS A 23 -36.84 -53.27 24.20
C CYS A 23 -37.24 -54.60 23.52
N ASN A 24 -38.49 -54.69 23.06
CA ASN A 24 -39.13 -55.85 22.44
C ASN A 24 -39.02 -57.15 23.27
N LYS A 25 -39.12 -57.01 24.59
CA LYS A 25 -39.01 -58.10 25.58
C LYS A 25 -40.27 -58.26 26.41
N ASP A 26 -40.59 -59.50 26.77
CA ASP A 26 -41.70 -59.83 27.67
C ASP A 26 -41.27 -59.52 29.12
N VAL A 27 -41.82 -58.46 29.71
CA VAL A 27 -41.38 -57.93 31.02
C VAL A 27 -42.49 -58.01 32.07
N CYS A 28 -42.11 -58.12 33.35
CA CYS A 28 -43.06 -58.03 34.45
C CYS A 28 -43.53 -56.58 34.64
N LYS A 29 -44.69 -56.39 35.29
CA LYS A 29 -45.30 -55.08 35.53
C LYS A 29 -44.34 -54.06 36.18
N ILE A 30 -43.46 -54.53 37.07
CA ILE A 30 -42.53 -53.65 37.80
C ILE A 30 -41.45 -53.12 36.86
N HIS A 31 -40.79 -53.99 36.08
CA HIS A 31 -39.81 -53.56 35.09
C HIS A 31 -40.41 -52.76 33.93
N PHE A 32 -41.66 -53.05 33.55
CA PHE A 32 -42.38 -52.23 32.58
C PHE A 32 -42.55 -50.80 33.09
N ASN A 33 -42.93 -50.63 34.35
CA ASN A 33 -43.06 -49.32 34.98
C ASN A 33 -41.70 -48.63 35.19
N GLU A 34 -40.65 -49.36 35.53
CA GLU A 34 -39.29 -48.81 35.65
C GLU A 34 -38.76 -48.31 34.29
N HIS A 35 -38.98 -49.04 33.20
CA HIS A 35 -38.67 -48.55 31.86
C HIS A 35 -39.52 -47.33 31.47
N ALA A 36 -40.82 -47.36 31.75
CA ALA A 36 -41.70 -46.22 31.47
C ALA A 36 -41.29 -44.98 32.26
N ASN A 37 -40.84 -45.15 33.50
CA ASN A 37 -40.29 -44.08 34.32
C ASN A 37 -38.94 -43.59 33.77
N SER A 38 -38.03 -44.48 33.39
CA SER A 38 -36.74 -44.11 32.77
C SER A 38 -36.93 -43.31 31.47
N LEU A 39 -37.90 -43.70 30.63
CA LEU A 39 -38.28 -42.94 29.43
C LEU A 39 -38.88 -41.57 29.77
N SER A 40 -39.65 -41.49 30.86
CA SER A 40 -40.15 -40.20 31.37
C SER A 40 -39.02 -39.34 31.94
N ASP A 41 -38.02 -39.95 32.55
CA ASP A 41 -36.86 -39.26 33.14
C ASP A 41 -35.97 -38.64 32.05
N GLU A 42 -35.92 -39.24 30.85
CA GLU A 42 -35.24 -38.66 29.68
C GLU A 42 -35.89 -37.38 29.15
N LEU A 43 -37.16 -37.09 29.50
CA LEU A 43 -37.85 -35.86 29.08
C LEU A 43 -37.39 -34.63 29.88
N HIS A 44 -36.88 -34.82 31.10
CA HIS A 44 -36.38 -33.73 31.94
C HIS A 44 -35.15 -33.01 31.33
N PRO A 45 -34.06 -33.69 30.95
CA PRO A 45 -32.91 -33.02 30.33
C PRO A 45 -33.25 -32.39 28.97
N LEU A 46 -34.21 -32.93 28.23
CA LEU A 46 -34.70 -32.30 27.00
C LEU A 46 -35.46 -31.00 27.27
N THR A 47 -36.24 -30.96 28.36
CA THR A 47 -36.92 -29.75 28.81
C THR A 47 -35.91 -28.68 29.22
N ASP A 48 -34.83 -29.06 29.90
CA ASP A 48 -33.74 -28.14 30.26
C ASP A 48 -33.01 -27.59 29.03
N GLN A 49 -32.74 -28.43 28.02
CA GLN A 49 -32.18 -27.97 26.73
C GLN A 49 -33.10 -27.01 26.00
N ILE A 50 -34.41 -27.26 26.00
CA ILE A 50 -35.42 -26.36 25.42
C ILE A 50 -35.42 -25.02 26.15
N ASN A 51 -35.36 -25.04 27.49
CA ASN A 51 -35.31 -23.82 28.30
C ASN A 51 -34.01 -23.03 28.06
N GLU A 52 -32.87 -23.70 27.94
CA GLU A 52 -31.59 -23.07 27.61
C GLU A 52 -31.61 -22.42 26.21
N LEU A 53 -32.18 -23.11 25.22
CA LEU A 53 -32.39 -22.56 23.88
C LEU A 53 -33.34 -21.36 23.91
N ALA A 54 -34.43 -21.43 24.68
CA ALA A 54 -35.36 -20.32 24.85
C ALA A 54 -34.69 -19.10 25.50
N THR A 55 -33.85 -19.30 26.52
CA THR A 55 -33.03 -18.23 27.14
C THR A 55 -32.03 -17.63 26.15
N LYS A 56 -31.35 -18.47 25.35
CA LYS A 56 -30.45 -17.99 24.29
C LYS A 56 -31.19 -17.14 23.26
N LEU A 57 -32.38 -17.56 22.83
CA LEU A 57 -33.18 -16.84 21.85
C LEU A 57 -33.73 -15.52 22.39
N SER A 58 -34.17 -15.50 23.66
CA SER A 58 -34.67 -14.30 24.31
C SER A 58 -33.56 -13.31 24.72
N GLY A 59 -32.31 -13.77 24.80
CA GLY A 59 -31.12 -12.93 24.95
C GLY A 59 -30.60 -12.29 23.66
N LEU A 60 -31.08 -12.72 22.48
CA LEU A 60 -30.71 -12.10 21.20
C LEU A 60 -31.42 -10.75 21.05
N SER A 61 -30.72 -9.65 21.25
CA SER A 61 -31.25 -8.33 20.95
C SER A 61 -31.07 -8.00 19.46
N SER A 62 -32.03 -7.27 18.89
CA SER A 62 -31.93 -6.73 17.52
C SER A 62 -30.67 -5.88 17.32
N SER A 63 -30.20 -5.20 18.36
CA SER A 63 -28.95 -4.44 18.38
C SER A 63 -27.70 -5.32 18.30
N HIS A 64 -27.72 -6.54 18.85
CA HIS A 64 -26.60 -7.48 18.74
C HIS A 64 -26.50 -8.09 17.34
N VAL A 65 -27.65 -8.37 16.71
CA VAL A 65 -27.72 -8.93 15.35
C VAL A 65 -27.37 -7.88 14.30
N ALA A 66 -27.84 -6.64 14.46
CA ALA A 66 -27.52 -5.53 13.55
C ALA A 66 -26.16 -4.86 13.84
N GLY A 67 -25.59 -5.07 15.03
CA GLY A 67 -24.34 -4.45 15.46
C GLY A 67 -23.18 -4.74 14.51
N GLN A 68 -23.03 -5.98 14.05
CA GLN A 68 -22.00 -6.34 13.07
C GLN A 68 -22.20 -5.62 11.72
N SER A 69 -23.45 -5.51 11.26
CA SER A 69 -23.77 -4.78 10.02
C SER A 69 -23.47 -3.28 10.15
N TYR A 70 -23.73 -2.67 11.31
CA TYR A 70 -23.38 -1.27 11.56
C TYR A 70 -21.87 -1.07 11.63
N THR A 71 -21.12 -1.97 12.24
CA THR A 71 -19.65 -1.93 12.23
C THR A 71 -19.10 -1.97 10.80
N LEU A 72 -19.62 -2.88 9.95
CA LEU A 72 -19.20 -2.95 8.54
C LEU A 72 -19.57 -1.67 7.75
N LEU A 73 -20.71 -1.04 8.05
CA LEU A 73 -21.11 0.23 7.44
C LEU A 73 -20.23 1.40 7.91
N ASP A 74 -19.86 1.42 9.20
CA ASP A 74 -18.95 2.42 9.75
C ASP A 74 -17.53 2.27 9.16
N GLU A 75 -17.03 1.04 9.03
CA GLU A 75 -15.76 0.73 8.35
C GLU A 75 -15.78 1.16 6.89
N TRP A 76 -16.85 0.84 6.16
CA TRP A 76 -17.02 1.27 4.76
C TRP A 76 -17.08 2.79 4.63
N ARG A 77 -17.81 3.48 5.52
CA ARG A 77 -17.91 4.94 5.54
C ARG A 77 -16.53 5.57 5.79
N ASN A 78 -15.82 5.11 6.81
CA ASN A 78 -14.51 5.65 7.18
C ASN A 78 -13.48 5.41 6.06
N SER A 79 -13.45 4.21 5.49
CA SER A 79 -12.60 3.87 4.34
C SER A 79 -12.90 4.74 3.12
N SER A 80 -14.18 5.04 2.88
CA SER A 80 -14.62 5.89 1.77
C SER A 80 -14.19 7.35 1.97
N TYR A 81 -14.29 7.87 3.20
CA TYR A 81 -13.77 9.20 3.53
C TYR A 81 -12.26 9.29 3.39
N GLU A 82 -11.52 8.27 3.83
CA GLU A 82 -10.06 8.23 3.63
C GLU A 82 -9.68 8.26 2.15
N LEU A 83 -10.40 7.53 1.29
CA LEU A 83 -10.16 7.55 -0.15
C LEU A 83 -10.44 8.93 -0.76
N ILE A 84 -11.52 9.59 -0.34
CA ILE A 84 -11.87 10.94 -0.79
C ILE A 84 -10.79 11.93 -0.35
N GLU A 85 -10.33 11.84 0.90
CA GLU A 85 -9.29 12.70 1.44
C GLU A 85 -7.96 12.49 0.70
N GLN A 86 -7.58 11.23 0.43
CA GLN A 86 -6.40 10.92 -0.37
C GLN A 86 -6.48 11.54 -1.77
N LEU A 87 -7.61 11.41 -2.44
CA LEU A 87 -7.82 12.01 -3.77
C LEU A 87 -7.74 13.54 -3.71
N TYR A 88 -8.34 14.15 -2.68
CA TYR A 88 -8.26 15.60 -2.47
C TYR A 88 -6.81 16.07 -2.29
N GLN A 89 -6.02 15.39 -1.44
CA GLN A 89 -4.63 15.75 -1.20
C GLN A 89 -3.74 15.55 -2.44
N ILE A 90 -3.95 14.47 -3.22
CA ILE A 90 -3.26 14.26 -4.49
C ILE A 90 -3.55 15.42 -5.45
N LYS A 91 -4.83 15.79 -5.59
CA LYS A 91 -5.23 16.88 -6.51
C LYS A 91 -4.72 18.24 -6.05
N LYS A 92 -4.70 18.49 -4.74
CA LYS A 92 -4.10 19.69 -4.16
C LYS A 92 -2.60 19.76 -4.47
N HIS A 93 -1.89 18.65 -4.32
CA HIS A 93 -0.46 18.59 -4.66
C HIS A 93 -0.20 18.78 -6.16
N GLU A 94 -1.01 18.18 -7.03
CA GLU A 94 -0.94 18.41 -8.48
C GLU A 94 -1.13 19.89 -8.82
N ILE A 95 -2.10 20.55 -8.19
CA ILE A 95 -2.31 22.00 -8.30
C ILE A 95 -1.06 22.76 -7.84
N ASP A 96 -0.53 22.47 -6.66
CA ASP A 96 0.64 23.16 -6.10
C ASP A 96 1.88 23.05 -7.00
N VAL A 97 2.12 21.87 -7.58
CA VAL A 97 3.22 21.64 -8.54
C VAL A 97 3.00 22.43 -9.82
N LEU A 98 1.79 22.36 -10.39
CA LEU A 98 1.44 23.09 -11.61
C LEU A 98 1.53 24.61 -11.42
N VAL A 99 1.15 25.12 -10.24
CA VAL A 99 1.37 26.53 -9.88
C VAL A 99 2.84 26.83 -9.78
N LYS A 100 3.60 26.05 -9.03
CA LYS A 100 5.00 26.36 -8.78
C LYS A 100 5.83 26.42 -10.05
N ASP A 101 5.66 25.45 -10.95
CA ASP A 101 6.47 25.37 -12.17
C ASP A 101 6.07 26.45 -13.19
N ASN A 102 4.77 26.61 -13.46
CA ASN A 102 4.30 27.57 -14.48
C ASN A 102 4.29 29.02 -13.99
N PHE A 103 3.98 29.27 -12.71
CA PHE A 103 3.89 30.63 -12.17
C PHE A 103 5.28 31.27 -12.08
N ILE A 104 6.32 30.52 -11.73
CA ILE A 104 7.69 31.05 -11.66
C ILE A 104 8.18 31.45 -13.05
N GLU A 105 7.93 30.61 -14.05
CA GLU A 105 8.34 30.89 -15.44
C GLU A 105 7.62 32.13 -16.00
N ILE A 106 6.29 32.17 -15.89
CA ILE A 106 5.49 33.32 -16.35
C ILE A 106 5.86 34.59 -15.59
N LYS A 107 6.04 34.50 -14.26
CA LYS A 107 6.48 35.65 -13.44
C LYS A 107 7.83 36.19 -13.90
N ASN A 108 8.79 35.31 -14.21
CA ASN A 108 10.11 35.73 -14.67
C ASN A 108 10.05 36.38 -16.05
N GLU A 109 9.23 35.86 -16.97
CA GLU A 109 8.99 36.47 -18.28
C GLU A 109 8.43 37.90 -18.14
N LYS A 110 7.39 38.09 -17.31
CA LYS A 110 6.80 39.42 -17.09
C LYS A 110 7.75 40.38 -16.37
N LEU A 111 8.58 39.88 -15.44
CA LEU A 111 9.63 40.69 -14.82
C LEU A 111 10.67 41.17 -15.83
N GLU A 112 11.02 40.34 -16.82
CA GLU A 112 11.96 40.73 -17.87
C GLU A 112 11.37 41.78 -18.81
N MET A 113 10.07 41.69 -19.13
CA MET A 113 9.37 42.73 -19.88
C MET A 113 9.36 44.07 -19.13
N VAL A 114 9.17 44.05 -17.80
CA VAL A 114 9.26 45.25 -16.96
C VAL A 114 10.67 45.85 -16.99
N ARG A 115 11.72 45.03 -16.87
CA ARG A 115 13.12 45.51 -16.98
C ARG A 115 13.41 46.13 -18.33
N SER A 116 12.92 45.53 -19.42
CA SER A 116 13.06 46.09 -20.78
C SER A 116 12.38 47.45 -20.92
N LEU A 117 11.19 47.62 -20.33
CA LEU A 117 10.50 48.91 -20.28
C LEU A 117 11.27 49.96 -19.46
N GLU A 118 11.80 49.58 -18.31
CA GLU A 118 12.64 50.46 -17.49
C GLU A 118 13.88 50.94 -18.27
N GLU A 119 14.54 50.05 -19.02
CA GLU A 119 15.69 50.43 -19.86
C GLU A 119 15.30 51.31 -21.04
N LYS A 120 14.15 51.07 -21.68
CA LYS A 120 13.60 51.98 -22.70
C LYS A 120 13.35 53.38 -22.12
N ILE A 121 12.70 53.46 -20.97
CA ILE A 121 12.44 54.75 -20.29
C ILE A 121 13.75 55.46 -19.93
N LYS A 122 14.72 54.75 -19.34
CA LYS A 122 16.04 55.31 -19.02
C LYS A 122 16.77 55.80 -20.26
N LYS A 123 16.68 55.09 -21.39
CA LYS A 123 17.28 55.50 -22.66
C LYS A 123 16.63 56.78 -23.20
N CYS A 124 15.30 56.86 -23.21
CA CYS A 124 14.57 58.06 -23.61
C CYS A 124 14.91 59.27 -22.73
N ILE A 125 15.12 59.08 -21.43
CA ILE A 125 15.56 60.16 -20.53
C ILE A 125 16.98 60.63 -20.84
N ARG A 126 17.90 59.71 -21.19
CA ARG A 126 19.30 60.04 -21.51
C ARG A 126 19.46 60.74 -22.87
N ASP A 127 18.70 60.32 -23.86
CA ASP A 127 18.83 60.82 -25.23
C ASP A 127 18.11 62.16 -25.44
N GLU A 128 17.34 62.65 -24.45
CA GLU A 128 16.52 63.89 -24.44
C GLU A 128 15.54 64.07 -25.61
N ASP A 129 15.47 63.10 -26.54
CA ASP A 129 14.61 63.07 -27.72
C ASP A 129 13.39 62.16 -27.48
N VAL A 130 12.43 62.68 -26.70
CA VAL A 130 11.20 61.95 -26.35
C VAL A 130 10.03 62.50 -27.14
N THR A 131 9.53 61.70 -28.08
CA THR A 131 8.33 62.04 -28.85
C THR A 131 7.05 61.58 -28.14
N HIS A 132 5.93 62.23 -28.46
CA HIS A 132 4.61 61.83 -27.96
C HIS A 132 4.25 60.38 -28.34
N ASP A 133 4.72 59.90 -29.49
CA ASP A 133 4.48 58.55 -29.98
C ASP A 133 5.20 57.48 -29.15
N VAL A 134 6.44 57.75 -28.72
CA VAL A 134 7.21 56.84 -27.85
C VAL A 134 6.57 56.74 -26.46
N ILE A 135 6.07 57.86 -25.92
CA ILE A 135 5.33 57.86 -24.65
C ILE A 135 4.01 57.08 -24.80
N ALA A 136 3.32 57.21 -25.93
CA ALA A 136 2.09 56.46 -26.20
C ALA A 136 2.34 54.95 -26.28
N GLU A 137 3.42 54.52 -26.94
CA GLU A 137 3.83 53.11 -27.04
C GLU A 137 4.16 52.51 -25.67
N ILE A 138 4.91 53.24 -24.83
CA ILE A 138 5.25 52.81 -23.46
C ILE A 138 3.98 52.68 -22.61
N LYS A 139 3.09 53.68 -22.66
CA LYS A 139 1.80 53.63 -21.93
C LYS A 139 0.95 52.45 -22.38
N GLU A 140 0.91 52.14 -23.67
CA GLU A 140 0.17 50.99 -24.19
C GLU A 140 0.75 49.67 -23.71
N THR A 141 2.08 49.56 -23.72
CA THR A 141 2.76 48.34 -23.23
C THR A 141 2.52 48.12 -21.73
N ILE A 142 2.51 49.19 -20.92
CA ILE A 142 2.17 49.13 -19.49
C ILE A 142 0.73 48.67 -19.30
N ARG A 143 -0.23 49.24 -20.04
CA ARG A 143 -1.65 48.83 -19.97
C ARG A 143 -1.83 47.35 -20.33
N ASN A 144 -1.15 46.87 -21.36
CA ASN A 144 -1.24 45.48 -21.78
C ASN A 144 -0.61 44.52 -20.75
N LEU A 145 0.53 44.88 -20.15
CA LEU A 145 1.13 44.12 -19.06
C LEU A 145 0.24 44.04 -17.82
N ASP A 146 -0.38 45.15 -17.44
CA ASP A 146 -1.30 45.20 -16.29
C ASP A 146 -2.54 44.32 -16.51
N LYS A 147 -3.06 44.30 -17.74
CA LYS A 147 -4.14 43.40 -18.16
C LYS A 147 -3.73 41.93 -18.04
N GLN A 148 -2.57 41.55 -18.57
CA GLN A 148 -2.06 40.18 -18.48
C GLN A 148 -1.81 39.73 -17.03
N ILE A 149 -1.28 40.62 -16.18
CA ILE A 149 -1.08 40.34 -14.74
C ILE A 149 -2.43 40.12 -14.03
N THR A 150 -3.45 40.89 -14.41
CA THR A 150 -4.79 40.77 -13.85
C THR A 150 -5.46 39.45 -14.28
N GLU A 151 -5.34 39.06 -15.55
CA GLU A 151 -5.85 37.78 -16.06
C GLU A 151 -5.16 36.58 -15.39
N LEU A 152 -3.85 36.64 -15.19
CA LEU A 152 -3.08 35.63 -14.48
C LEU A 152 -3.53 35.44 -13.02
N LYS A 153 -4.03 36.49 -12.36
CA LYS A 153 -4.53 36.39 -10.98
C LYS A 153 -5.90 35.71 -10.90
N GLN A 154 -6.73 35.83 -11.93
CA GLN A 154 -8.12 35.38 -11.89
C GLN A 154 -8.33 33.97 -12.46
N ASN A 155 -7.57 33.60 -13.49
CA ASN A 155 -7.84 32.38 -14.28
C ASN A 155 -6.68 31.38 -14.31
N PHE A 156 -5.77 31.43 -13.34
CA PHE A 156 -4.55 30.63 -13.37
C PHE A 156 -4.82 29.12 -13.41
N ILE A 157 -5.80 28.64 -12.63
CA ILE A 157 -6.24 27.24 -12.60
C ILE A 157 -7.76 27.18 -12.50
N HIS A 158 -8.38 26.41 -13.39
CA HIS A 158 -9.81 26.11 -13.35
C HIS A 158 -10.04 24.69 -12.80
N VAL A 159 -10.79 24.56 -11.71
CA VAL A 159 -11.14 23.27 -11.12
C VAL A 159 -12.61 22.98 -11.38
N GLN A 160 -12.89 21.90 -12.13
CA GLN A 160 -14.24 21.37 -12.29
C GLN A 160 -14.51 20.28 -11.26
N THR A 161 -15.58 20.43 -10.49
CA THR A 161 -16.09 19.40 -9.59
C THR A 161 -17.45 18.92 -10.07
N SER A 162 -17.70 17.62 -9.94
CA SER A 162 -19.01 17.03 -10.19
C SER A 162 -19.52 16.40 -8.89
N PRO A 163 -20.81 16.56 -8.54
CA PRO A 163 -21.36 15.99 -7.33
C PRO A 163 -21.34 14.45 -7.36
N PHE A 164 -21.25 13.86 -6.18
CA PHE A 164 -21.33 12.42 -5.99
C PHE A 164 -22.77 11.98 -6.26
N HIS A 165 -23.03 11.29 -7.37
CA HIS A 165 -24.32 10.66 -7.61
C HIS A 165 -24.34 9.31 -6.90
N THR A 166 -25.15 9.20 -5.84
CA THR A 166 -25.50 7.91 -5.26
C THR A 166 -26.51 7.23 -6.18
N ASP A 167 -26.04 6.60 -7.25
CA ASP A 167 -26.90 5.70 -8.02
C ASP A 167 -27.31 4.50 -7.14
N GLU A 168 -28.57 4.09 -7.31
CA GLU A 168 -29.35 3.13 -6.51
C GLU A 168 -28.73 1.72 -6.42
N ASN A 169 -27.64 1.55 -5.67
CA ASN A 169 -27.08 0.21 -5.41
C ASN A 169 -26.68 0.00 -3.94
N CYS A 170 -27.49 0.53 -3.01
CA CYS A 170 -27.64 -0.07 -1.68
C CYS A 170 -28.58 -1.28 -1.77
N SER A 171 -28.18 -2.33 -2.48
CA SER A 171 -28.79 -3.66 -2.40
C SER A 171 -27.68 -4.70 -2.22
N PRO A 172 -27.79 -5.68 -1.30
CA PRO A 172 -26.67 -6.52 -0.88
C PRO A 172 -26.20 -7.56 -1.91
N TYR A 173 -26.74 -7.55 -3.13
CA TYR A 173 -26.43 -8.56 -4.14
C TYR A 173 -26.33 -7.92 -5.52
N GLN A 174 -25.10 -7.61 -5.97
CA GLN A 174 -24.55 -8.04 -7.26
C GLN A 174 -23.19 -7.41 -7.58
N THR A 175 -22.40 -8.21 -8.29
CA THR A 175 -21.03 -8.04 -8.74
C THR A 175 -20.84 -7.01 -9.85
N ARG A 176 -19.67 -6.33 -9.82
CA ARG A 176 -18.95 -5.68 -10.93
C ARG A 176 -19.69 -4.61 -11.75
N SER A 177 -19.37 -3.34 -11.48
CA SER A 177 -18.66 -2.45 -12.42
C SER A 177 -18.29 -1.17 -11.66
N LYS A 178 -16.99 -0.91 -11.42
CA LYS A 178 -16.56 0.34 -10.77
C LYS A 178 -16.34 1.40 -11.84
N SER A 179 -17.33 2.25 -12.07
CA SER A 179 -17.10 3.59 -12.61
C SER A 179 -16.32 4.38 -11.56
N HIS A 180 -15.07 4.74 -11.88
CA HIS A 180 -14.25 5.57 -11.01
C HIS A 180 -14.54 7.05 -11.26
N PRO A 181 -14.44 7.92 -10.23
CA PRO A 181 -14.61 9.36 -10.37
C PRO A 181 -13.56 9.93 -11.33
N LYS A 182 -13.99 10.83 -12.22
CA LYS A 182 -13.14 11.45 -13.24
C LYS A 182 -13.05 12.95 -12.97
N LEU A 183 -11.90 13.41 -12.49
CA LEU A 183 -11.60 14.83 -12.28
C LEU A 183 -10.69 15.29 -13.42
N THR A 184 -11.17 16.18 -14.28
CA THR A 184 -10.45 16.62 -15.49
C THR A 184 -10.04 18.08 -15.31
N ILE A 185 -8.77 18.38 -15.58
CA ILE A 185 -8.21 19.73 -15.53
C ILE A 185 -7.84 20.11 -16.98
N THR A 186 -8.37 21.22 -17.49
CA THR A 186 -8.10 21.71 -18.86
C THR A 186 -7.86 23.22 -18.85
N PHE A 187 -7.07 23.70 -19.82
CA PHE A 187 -6.86 25.12 -20.11
C PHE A 187 -7.91 25.65 -21.10
N PRO A 188 -8.24 26.95 -21.10
CA PRO A 188 -9.01 27.57 -22.17
C PRO A 188 -8.14 27.94 -23.38
N ASP A 189 -8.72 27.77 -24.57
CA ASP A 189 -8.28 28.08 -25.95
C ASP A 189 -7.29 27.14 -26.67
N SER A 190 -7.89 26.20 -27.42
CA SER A 190 -7.43 25.83 -28.76
C SER A 190 -8.64 25.37 -29.62
N SER A 191 -9.27 26.31 -30.31
CA SER A 191 -10.18 26.03 -31.42
C SER A 191 -9.44 26.30 -32.74
N ASP A 192 -9.18 25.26 -33.50
CA ASP A 192 -9.74 25.06 -34.85
C ASP A 192 -9.06 23.88 -35.56
N ASP A 193 -9.87 23.24 -36.39
CA ASP A 193 -9.70 21.95 -37.04
C ASP A 193 -8.48 21.88 -37.99
N ASP A 194 -7.77 20.75 -37.92
CA ASP A 194 -7.23 20.10 -39.13
C ASP A 194 -7.03 18.59 -38.86
N GLU A 195 -7.80 17.80 -39.59
CA GLU A 195 -7.75 16.35 -39.65
C GLU A 195 -6.46 15.90 -40.35
N MET A 196 -5.42 15.50 -39.60
CA MET A 196 -4.32 14.75 -40.23
C MET A 196 -3.53 13.83 -39.29
N SER A 197 -3.67 12.54 -39.56
CA SER A 197 -2.71 11.43 -39.36
C SER A 197 -2.16 11.14 -37.96
N ILE A 198 -2.58 9.99 -37.45
CA ILE A 198 -1.87 9.01 -36.62
C ILE A 198 -0.35 9.28 -36.53
N ASP A 199 0.11 9.84 -35.40
CA ASP A 199 1.28 9.46 -34.60
C ASP A 199 1.59 10.57 -33.55
N LYS A 200 2.22 10.19 -32.42
CA LYS A 200 2.69 10.99 -31.27
C LYS A 200 1.79 10.96 -30.02
N ARG A 201 1.81 9.81 -29.34
CA ARG A 201 1.71 9.74 -27.86
C ARG A 201 2.89 10.50 -27.24
N LYS A 202 2.75 11.81 -27.00
CA LYS A 202 3.70 12.58 -26.18
C LYS A 202 3.54 12.16 -24.71
N ARG A 203 4.43 11.24 -24.32
CA ARG A 203 4.79 10.84 -22.96
C ARG A 203 4.97 12.07 -22.05
N TRP A 204 4.20 12.14 -20.98
CA TRP A 204 4.46 13.05 -19.87
C TRP A 204 5.83 12.73 -19.26
N SER A 205 6.74 13.71 -19.30
CA SER A 205 8.05 13.65 -18.64
C SER A 205 7.96 14.31 -17.26
N PHE A 206 7.57 13.53 -16.24
CA PHE A 206 7.87 13.84 -14.84
C PHE A 206 9.39 13.74 -14.64
N SER A 207 10.11 14.85 -14.44
CA SER A 207 11.58 14.76 -14.21
C SER A 207 12.15 15.63 -13.09
N PHE A 208 11.32 16.42 -12.38
CA PHE A 208 11.82 17.35 -11.36
C PHE A 208 11.50 16.95 -9.90
N SER A 209 10.38 16.27 -9.61
CA SER A 209 9.97 15.88 -8.24
C SER A 209 10.71 14.64 -7.68
N GLU A 210 10.89 13.59 -8.48
CA GLU A 210 11.52 12.32 -8.03
C GLU A 210 13.01 12.46 -7.67
N LYS A 211 13.72 13.41 -8.28
CA LYS A 211 15.15 13.65 -8.01
C LYS A 211 15.40 14.27 -6.64
N SER A 212 14.47 15.10 -6.14
CA SER A 212 14.57 15.76 -4.84
C SER A 212 14.38 14.75 -3.70
N ASP A 213 13.33 13.94 -3.81
CA ASP A 213 12.95 12.92 -2.83
C ASP A 213 14.04 11.86 -2.63
N ILE A 214 14.50 11.21 -3.71
CA ILE A 214 15.57 10.21 -3.64
C ILE A 214 16.90 10.83 -3.19
N SER A 215 17.14 12.12 -3.47
CA SER A 215 18.31 12.83 -2.96
C SER A 215 18.26 13.00 -1.45
N ASN A 216 17.11 13.39 -0.89
CA ASN A 216 16.91 13.54 0.55
C ASN A 216 17.07 12.20 1.28
N TYR A 217 16.42 11.15 0.77
CA TYR A 217 16.56 9.79 1.30
C TYR A 217 18.03 9.32 1.30
N ARG A 218 18.75 9.48 0.18
CA ARG A 218 20.16 9.06 0.09
C ARG A 218 21.08 9.83 1.04
N ARG A 219 20.72 11.07 1.39
CA ARG A 219 21.42 11.91 2.36
C ARG A 219 20.95 11.69 3.80
N ARG A 220 20.12 10.66 4.05
CA ARG A 220 19.57 10.32 5.39
C ARG A 220 18.77 11.46 6.01
N TYR A 221 18.01 12.19 5.19
CA TYR A 221 17.10 13.23 5.66
C TYR A 221 17.79 14.27 6.54
N PRO A 222 18.69 15.10 5.97
CA PRO A 222 19.48 16.06 6.74
C PRO A 222 18.59 17.04 7.52
N ASP A 223 17.45 17.40 6.94
CA ASP A 223 16.51 18.37 7.51
C ASP A 223 15.41 17.72 8.39
N ALA A 224 15.42 16.39 8.55
CA ALA A 224 14.43 15.73 9.41
C ALA A 224 14.75 15.97 10.88
N GLU A 225 13.79 16.54 11.59
CA GLU A 225 13.80 16.66 13.05
C GLU A 225 13.57 15.29 13.70
N ASP A 226 14.13 15.11 14.90
CA ASP A 226 14.02 13.86 15.68
C ASP A 226 13.28 14.16 16.99
N ASP A 227 11.97 13.93 17.00
CA ASP A 227 11.16 14.14 18.19
C ASP A 227 11.23 12.91 19.10
N LYS A 228 12.03 12.99 20.16
CA LYS A 228 12.25 11.89 21.12
C LYS A 228 10.98 11.43 21.86
N ARG A 229 9.87 12.16 21.77
CA ARG A 229 8.58 11.76 22.36
C ARG A 229 7.86 10.72 21.52
N LEU A 230 8.16 10.66 20.22
CA LEU A 230 7.53 9.81 19.22
C LEU A 230 8.23 8.45 19.13
N ASN A 231 7.58 7.37 19.58
CA ASN A 231 8.20 6.04 19.70
C ASN A 231 7.34 4.90 19.12
N ASP A 232 6.31 5.22 18.32
CA ASP A 232 5.34 4.21 17.90
C ASP A 232 5.93 3.14 16.97
N ASN A 233 6.90 3.47 16.12
CA ASN A 233 7.57 2.46 15.31
C ASN A 233 8.36 1.50 16.20
N TYR A 234 9.17 2.01 17.13
CA TYR A 234 9.91 1.12 18.04
C TYR A 234 8.97 0.24 18.88
N ARG A 235 7.86 0.80 19.37
CA ARG A 235 6.83 0.05 20.12
C ARG A 235 6.16 -1.02 19.24
N PHE A 236 5.91 -0.73 17.97
CA PHE A 236 5.37 -1.72 17.04
C PHE A 236 6.37 -2.86 16.78
N TYR A 237 7.64 -2.53 16.53
CA TYR A 237 8.70 -3.52 16.29
C TYR A 237 9.08 -4.35 17.53
N THR A 238 8.82 -3.83 18.72
CA THR A 238 8.92 -4.58 19.99
C THR A 238 7.62 -5.29 20.36
N ASN A 239 6.64 -5.32 19.44
CA ASN A 239 5.36 -6.00 19.57
C ASN A 239 4.47 -5.48 20.73
N GLN A 240 4.64 -4.21 21.12
CA GLN A 240 3.89 -3.56 22.21
C GLN A 240 2.60 -2.90 21.75
N ILE A 241 2.53 -2.51 20.48
CA ILE A 241 1.32 -1.94 19.85
C ILE A 241 1.01 -2.67 18.55
N ARG A 242 -0.26 -2.59 18.15
CA ARG A 242 -0.74 -3.08 16.85
C ARG A 242 -0.61 -2.00 15.78
N SER A 243 -0.51 -2.42 14.53
CA SER A 243 -0.64 -1.52 13.38
C SER A 243 -2.08 -1.01 13.25
N TYR A 244 -2.25 0.19 12.68
CA TYR A 244 -3.55 0.82 12.47
C TYR A 244 -3.60 1.69 11.19
N PRO A 245 -4.80 1.89 10.58
CA PRO A 245 -6.09 1.27 10.92
C PRO A 245 -6.09 -0.25 10.65
N ASP A 246 -7.03 -0.98 11.26
CA ASP A 246 -7.38 -2.40 11.02
C ASP A 246 -6.21 -3.40 10.87
N GLY A 247 -5.12 -3.13 11.60
CA GLY A 247 -3.92 -3.96 11.66
C GLY A 247 -3.82 -4.79 12.94
N ASP A 248 -2.73 -5.55 13.03
CA ASP A 248 -2.44 -6.39 14.19
C ASP A 248 -1.01 -6.13 14.71
N TYR A 249 -0.65 -6.82 15.79
CA TYR A 249 0.71 -6.91 16.31
C TYR A 249 1.64 -7.55 15.28
N ILE A 250 2.89 -7.08 15.21
CA ILE A 250 3.85 -7.51 14.18
C ILE A 250 4.07 -9.03 14.17
N ASP A 251 4.13 -9.67 15.35
CA ASP A 251 4.30 -11.12 15.45
C ASP A 251 3.08 -11.86 14.86
N LYS A 252 1.87 -11.39 15.15
CA LYS A 252 0.64 -11.98 14.58
C LYS A 252 0.53 -11.78 13.08
N ILE A 253 0.99 -10.63 12.56
CA ILE A 253 1.05 -10.39 11.11
C ILE A 253 1.97 -11.43 10.46
N HIS A 254 3.15 -11.65 11.03
CA HIS A 254 4.11 -12.63 10.50
C HIS A 254 3.56 -14.06 10.56
N ASP A 255 2.88 -14.42 11.66
CA ASP A 255 2.36 -15.78 11.86
C ASP A 255 1.12 -16.08 11.01
N ALA A 256 0.18 -15.14 10.91
CA ALA A 256 -1.15 -15.41 10.36
C ALA A 256 -1.35 -14.90 8.92
N TRP A 257 -0.55 -13.94 8.45
CA TRP A 257 -0.81 -13.27 7.17
C TRP A 257 0.09 -13.78 6.03
N TYR A 258 1.08 -14.64 6.32
CA TYR A 258 1.88 -15.28 5.29
C TYR A 258 0.99 -16.12 4.35
N GLY A 259 1.10 -15.88 3.03
CA GLY A 259 0.23 -16.52 2.02
C GLY A 259 -1.19 -15.95 1.90
N GLN A 260 -1.61 -15.01 2.75
CA GLN A 260 -2.95 -14.41 2.72
C GLN A 260 -3.05 -13.24 1.72
N PHE A 261 -2.83 -13.52 0.43
CA PHE A 261 -2.69 -12.48 -0.61
C PHE A 261 -3.90 -11.55 -0.75
N GLU A 262 -5.12 -12.08 -0.62
CA GLU A 262 -6.32 -11.26 -0.76
C GLU A 262 -6.45 -10.25 0.41
N ALA A 263 -6.09 -10.67 1.63
CA ALA A 263 -6.08 -9.78 2.80
C ALA A 263 -4.99 -8.70 2.67
N LEU A 264 -3.79 -9.09 2.24
CA LEU A 264 -2.66 -8.17 2.03
C LEU A 264 -2.89 -7.17 0.88
N GLU A 265 -3.65 -7.55 -0.15
CA GLU A 265 -4.06 -6.64 -1.22
C GLU A 265 -5.18 -5.71 -0.74
N ARG A 266 -6.20 -6.20 -0.02
CA ARG A 266 -7.38 -5.40 0.37
C ARG A 266 -7.09 -4.37 1.46
N HIS A 267 -6.29 -4.74 2.47
CA HIS A 267 -5.95 -3.87 3.58
C HIS A 267 -4.61 -3.16 3.29
N HIS A 268 -4.51 -1.86 3.59
CA HIS A 268 -3.28 -1.10 3.32
C HIS A 268 -2.66 -0.50 4.58
N GLY A 269 -3.39 -0.47 5.70
CA GLY A 269 -2.94 0.19 6.93
C GLY A 269 -1.64 -0.40 7.48
N TYR A 270 -1.37 -1.69 7.28
CA TYR A 270 -0.22 -2.38 7.84
C TYR A 270 1.12 -2.03 7.18
N ILE A 271 1.14 -1.67 5.89
CA ILE A 271 2.39 -1.67 5.12
C ILE A 271 3.36 -0.60 5.62
N GLN A 272 2.85 0.54 6.06
CA GLN A 272 3.69 1.62 6.57
C GLN A 272 4.23 1.33 7.98
N TRP A 273 3.56 0.48 8.76
CA TRP A 273 4.10 -0.04 10.02
C TRP A 273 5.18 -1.08 9.81
N LEU A 274 5.00 -1.98 8.83
CA LEU A 274 6.00 -2.97 8.48
C LEU A 274 7.24 -2.36 7.81
N PHE A 275 7.10 -1.20 7.16
CA PHE A 275 8.20 -0.52 6.46
C PHE A 275 8.14 0.99 6.64
N PRO A 276 8.36 1.49 7.87
CA PRO A 276 8.30 2.91 8.15
C PRO A 276 9.50 3.63 7.51
N ILE A 277 9.28 4.86 7.09
CA ILE A 277 10.30 5.76 6.54
C ILE A 277 10.20 7.11 7.23
N GLN A 278 11.26 7.93 7.14
CA GLN A 278 11.30 9.24 7.82
C GLN A 278 10.41 10.31 7.14
N GLU A 279 9.82 9.99 5.99
CA GLU A 279 8.84 10.82 5.28
C GLU A 279 7.42 10.48 5.73
N GLN A 280 6.53 11.47 5.75
CA GLN A 280 5.12 11.21 5.95
C GLN A 280 4.57 10.37 4.80
N SER A 281 4.00 9.21 5.16
CA SER A 281 3.41 8.27 4.22
C SER A 281 1.92 8.56 3.97
N LEU A 282 1.31 7.83 3.03
CA LEU A 282 -0.13 7.89 2.75
C LEU A 282 -1.01 7.45 3.94
N ASN A 283 -0.45 6.70 4.89
CA ASN A 283 -1.13 6.38 6.14
C ASN A 283 -0.71 7.43 7.19
N TRP A 284 -1.58 8.40 7.44
CA TRP A 284 -1.39 9.45 8.44
C TRP A 284 -1.41 8.92 9.87
N SER A 285 -2.01 7.75 10.06
CA SER A 285 -2.05 7.08 11.35
C SER A 285 -0.68 6.47 11.66
N ALA A 286 0.09 6.04 10.66
CA ALA A 286 1.48 5.62 10.83
C ALA A 286 2.40 6.83 11.04
N GLN A 287 3.02 6.89 12.21
CA GLN A 287 4.00 7.92 12.57
C GLN A 287 5.25 7.82 11.68
N PRO A 288 5.76 8.93 11.11
CA PRO A 288 7.06 8.94 10.43
C PRO A 288 8.17 8.39 11.32
N LEU A 289 9.09 7.63 10.72
CA LEU A 289 10.21 7.01 11.41
C LEU A 289 11.15 8.07 11.98
N GLN A 290 11.42 7.98 13.28
CA GLN A 290 12.34 8.89 13.96
C GLN A 290 13.77 8.34 13.94
N LYS A 291 14.78 9.22 14.05
CA LYS A 291 16.21 8.82 13.99
C LYS A 291 16.59 7.95 15.19
N HIS A 292 16.07 8.28 16.38
CA HIS A 292 16.31 7.47 17.57
C HIS A 292 15.64 6.10 17.51
N GLU A 293 14.47 5.97 16.87
CA GLU A 293 13.81 4.67 16.66
C GLU A 293 14.65 3.75 15.78
N ILE A 294 15.31 4.29 14.74
CA ILE A 294 16.25 3.53 13.90
C ILE A 294 17.37 2.93 14.76
N GLU A 295 17.99 3.74 15.63
CA GLU A 295 19.05 3.28 16.52
C GLU A 295 18.55 2.21 17.51
N LEU A 296 17.38 2.42 18.11
CA LEU A 296 16.77 1.45 19.03
C LEU A 296 16.48 0.10 18.35
N ILE A 297 15.84 0.12 17.18
CA ILE A 297 15.51 -1.10 16.42
C ILE A 297 16.78 -1.81 15.95
N LEU A 298 17.82 -1.08 15.50
CA LEU A 298 19.09 -1.67 15.08
C LEU A 298 19.83 -2.36 16.24
N ASN A 299 19.70 -1.84 17.46
CA ASN A 299 20.34 -2.41 18.65
C ASN A 299 19.52 -3.56 19.28
N ASP A 300 18.22 -3.66 18.97
CA ASP A 300 17.38 -4.79 19.36
C ASP A 300 17.36 -5.87 18.26
N LYS A 301 18.06 -6.98 18.54
CA LYS A 301 18.18 -8.12 17.61
C LYS A 301 16.82 -8.69 17.16
N MET A 302 15.83 -8.73 18.05
CA MET A 302 14.52 -9.29 17.71
C MET A 302 13.70 -8.31 16.88
N ALA A 303 13.71 -7.02 17.24
CA ALA A 303 13.10 -5.96 16.44
C ALA A 303 13.70 -5.90 15.02
N HIS A 304 15.02 -5.94 14.90
CA HIS A 304 15.70 -5.94 13.60
C HIS A 304 15.39 -7.19 12.77
N LYS A 305 15.27 -8.37 13.41
CA LYS A 305 14.86 -9.61 12.76
C LYS A 305 13.42 -9.56 12.24
N ARG A 306 12.51 -8.89 12.95
CA ARG A 306 11.12 -8.71 12.51
C ARG A 306 11.02 -7.94 11.19
N LEU A 307 11.89 -6.97 10.93
CA LEU A 307 11.94 -6.31 9.62
C LEU A 307 12.26 -7.29 8.49
N LEU A 308 13.19 -8.23 8.73
CA LEU A 308 13.51 -9.26 7.76
C LEU A 308 12.34 -10.23 7.51
N LEU A 309 11.58 -10.58 8.57
CA LEU A 309 10.35 -11.36 8.44
C LEU A 309 9.28 -10.60 7.63
N SER A 310 9.09 -9.30 7.89
CA SER A 310 8.21 -8.44 7.09
C SER A 310 8.63 -8.45 5.62
N TYR A 311 9.92 -8.36 5.33
CA TYR A 311 10.44 -8.40 3.96
C TYR A 311 10.14 -9.75 3.27
N LYS A 312 10.34 -10.88 3.96
CA LYS A 312 9.99 -12.21 3.43
C LYS A 312 8.50 -12.36 3.15
N LEU A 313 7.64 -11.81 4.02
CA LEU A 313 6.19 -11.78 3.82
C LEU A 313 5.83 -11.01 2.54
N MET A 314 6.42 -9.82 2.35
CA MET A 314 6.15 -9.02 1.15
C MET A 314 6.75 -9.61 -0.11
N LEU A 315 7.92 -10.25 -0.05
CA LEU A 315 8.46 -11.01 -1.17
C LEU A 315 7.49 -12.10 -1.62
N ASN A 316 6.97 -12.88 -0.67
CA ASN A 316 6.00 -13.94 -0.96
C ASN A 316 4.74 -13.38 -1.63
N PHE A 317 4.21 -12.27 -1.13
CA PHE A 317 3.09 -11.54 -1.74
C PHE A 317 3.38 -11.09 -3.18
N TYR A 318 4.60 -10.64 -3.47
CA TYR A 318 5.02 -10.22 -4.81
C TYR A 318 5.44 -11.38 -5.73
N GLY A 319 5.39 -12.64 -5.27
CA GLY A 319 5.71 -13.81 -6.09
C GLY A 319 7.17 -14.27 -6.01
N PHE A 320 7.87 -13.87 -4.94
CA PHE A 320 9.28 -14.15 -4.72
C PHE A 320 9.53 -14.84 -3.38
N GLU A 321 10.68 -15.47 -3.24
CA GLU A 321 11.18 -16.02 -1.99
C GLU A 321 12.67 -15.66 -1.82
N LEU A 322 13.08 -15.38 -0.58
CA LEU A 322 14.46 -15.06 -0.24
C LEU A 322 15.25 -16.37 -0.10
N VAL A 323 16.25 -16.55 -0.96
CA VAL A 323 17.10 -17.75 -1.01
C VAL A 323 18.28 -17.62 -0.05
N ASN A 324 18.89 -16.44 -0.01
CA ASN A 324 20.06 -16.17 0.79
C ASN A 324 19.94 -14.79 1.45
N GLU A 325 19.91 -14.79 2.78
CA GLU A 325 19.77 -13.58 3.59
C GLU A 325 21.01 -12.67 3.51
N GLU A 326 22.20 -13.23 3.35
CA GLU A 326 23.46 -12.48 3.32
C GLU A 326 23.69 -11.78 1.96
N THR A 327 23.37 -12.47 0.86
CA THR A 327 23.54 -11.92 -0.49
C THR A 327 22.33 -11.12 -0.96
N GLY A 328 21.16 -11.37 -0.37
CA GLY A 328 19.87 -10.83 -0.83
C GLY A 328 19.33 -11.54 -2.07
N GLU A 329 19.87 -12.70 -2.43
CA GLU A 329 19.40 -13.47 -3.58
C GLU A 329 17.95 -13.92 -3.38
N ILE A 330 17.11 -13.64 -4.37
CA ILE A 330 15.71 -14.07 -4.42
C ILE A 330 15.44 -14.92 -5.67
N LYS A 331 14.41 -15.77 -5.60
CA LYS A 331 13.86 -16.53 -6.73
C LYS A 331 12.34 -16.40 -6.78
N ARG A 332 11.74 -16.84 -7.89
CA ARG A 332 10.27 -16.98 -8.02
C ARG A 332 9.77 -18.01 -7.00
N ASN A 333 8.70 -17.70 -6.30
CA ASN A 333 7.99 -18.69 -5.48
C ASN A 333 7.04 -19.55 -6.34
N GLU A 334 6.31 -20.47 -5.72
CA GLU A 334 5.37 -21.37 -6.43
C GLU A 334 4.21 -20.60 -7.10
N ASP A 335 3.69 -19.57 -6.44
CA ASP A 335 2.53 -18.78 -6.89
C ASP A 335 2.86 -17.60 -7.81
N TYR A 336 4.12 -17.49 -8.26
CA TYR A 336 4.64 -16.29 -8.93
C TYR A 336 3.79 -15.81 -10.10
N ARG A 337 3.14 -16.72 -10.85
CA ARG A 337 2.30 -16.38 -12.00
C ARG A 337 1.06 -15.55 -11.61
N GLN A 338 0.45 -15.84 -10.47
CA GLN A 338 -0.70 -15.06 -9.98
C GLN A 338 -0.20 -13.73 -9.39
N CYS A 339 0.88 -13.77 -8.60
CA CYS A 339 1.48 -12.60 -7.99
C CYS A 339 1.98 -11.58 -9.03
N PHE A 340 2.68 -12.03 -10.08
CA PHE A 340 3.21 -11.15 -11.13
C PHE A 340 2.10 -10.54 -11.98
N ARG A 341 1.00 -11.27 -12.21
CA ARG A 341 -0.19 -10.70 -12.85
C ARG A 341 -0.73 -9.55 -12.01
N ASN A 342 -0.91 -9.76 -10.70
CA ASN A 342 -1.35 -8.70 -9.78
C ASN A 342 -0.38 -7.51 -9.78
N LEU A 343 0.93 -7.77 -9.67
CA LEU A 343 1.95 -6.74 -9.61
C LEU A 343 1.99 -5.89 -10.89
N ASN A 344 1.83 -6.49 -12.08
CA ASN A 344 1.77 -5.75 -13.34
C ASN A 344 0.51 -4.89 -13.48
N THR A 345 -0.60 -5.21 -12.79
CA THR A 345 -1.88 -4.50 -12.90
C THR A 345 -2.13 -3.49 -11.79
N SER A 346 -1.56 -3.72 -10.60
CA SER A 346 -1.80 -2.91 -9.40
C SER A 346 -0.67 -1.90 -9.17
N SER A 347 -0.76 -0.74 -9.81
CA SER A 347 0.29 0.31 -9.74
C SER A 347 0.59 0.84 -8.34
N HIS A 348 -0.37 0.78 -7.41
CA HIS A 348 -0.16 1.18 -6.01
C HIS A 348 0.88 0.28 -5.30
N ASN A 349 1.06 -0.97 -5.75
CA ASN A 349 2.11 -1.85 -5.23
C ASN A 349 3.51 -1.30 -5.56
N TYR A 350 3.66 -0.45 -6.57
CA TYR A 350 4.96 0.16 -6.87
C TYR A 350 5.36 1.20 -5.82
N LEU A 351 4.38 1.93 -5.26
CA LEU A 351 4.61 2.85 -4.14
C LEU A 351 4.96 2.06 -2.87
N ARG A 352 4.31 0.92 -2.63
CA ARG A 352 4.67 0.02 -1.51
C ARG A 352 6.11 -0.49 -1.65
N ILE A 353 6.51 -0.96 -2.84
CA ILE A 353 7.88 -1.40 -3.11
C ILE A 353 8.87 -0.26 -2.90
N THR A 354 8.57 0.96 -3.34
CA THR A 354 9.41 2.13 -3.06
C THR A 354 9.62 2.33 -1.55
N GLY A 355 8.55 2.28 -0.75
CA GLY A 355 8.63 2.39 0.71
C GLY A 355 9.47 1.28 1.34
N ILE A 356 9.26 0.02 0.92
CA ILE A 356 10.07 -1.13 1.34
C ILE A 356 11.55 -0.90 1.06
N LEU A 357 11.90 -0.50 -0.18
CA LEU A 357 13.30 -0.28 -0.57
C LEU A 357 13.94 0.87 0.22
N LYS A 358 13.20 1.95 0.48
CA LYS A 358 13.70 3.04 1.33
C LYS A 358 13.96 2.53 2.75
N CYS A 359 12.96 1.89 3.37
CA CYS A 359 13.02 1.34 4.71
C CYS A 359 14.19 0.35 4.89
N LEU A 360 14.38 -0.58 3.95
CA LEU A 360 15.52 -1.53 3.99
C LEU A 360 16.87 -0.81 4.09
N GLY A 361 17.04 0.33 3.41
CA GLY A 361 18.26 1.12 3.54
C GLY A 361 18.40 1.86 4.87
N GLU A 362 17.31 2.29 5.51
CA GLU A 362 17.36 2.84 6.88
C GLU A 362 17.94 1.83 7.86
N PHE A 363 17.54 0.56 7.73
CA PHE A 363 17.94 -0.54 8.62
C PHE A 363 19.13 -1.38 8.12
N LYS A 364 20.00 -0.78 7.28
CA LYS A 364 21.27 -1.36 6.81
C LYS A 364 21.14 -2.66 5.97
N TYR A 365 19.98 -2.92 5.37
CA TYR A 365 19.72 -4.05 4.47
C TYR A 365 19.90 -3.69 2.98
N GLU A 366 20.96 -2.95 2.62
CA GLU A 366 21.20 -2.55 1.22
C GLU A 366 21.41 -3.74 0.26
N HIS A 367 21.94 -4.86 0.76
CA HIS A 367 22.14 -6.09 -0.01
C HIS A 367 20.82 -6.72 -0.47
N LEU A 368 19.78 -6.67 0.36
CA LEU A 368 18.44 -7.17 0.01
C LEU A 368 17.82 -6.34 -1.12
N LYS A 369 18.02 -5.02 -1.11
CA LYS A 369 17.59 -4.13 -2.20
C LYS A 369 18.29 -4.50 -3.50
N PHE A 370 19.61 -4.71 -3.45
CA PHE A 370 20.38 -5.08 -4.63
C PHE A 370 19.86 -6.35 -5.29
N GLY A 371 19.68 -7.43 -4.52
CA GLY A 371 19.18 -8.71 -5.05
C GLY A 371 17.75 -8.62 -5.58
N PHE A 372 16.87 -7.86 -4.92
CA PHE A 372 15.53 -7.58 -5.44
C PHE A 372 15.56 -6.88 -6.80
N LEU A 373 16.34 -5.80 -6.92
CA LEU A 373 16.43 -5.01 -8.15
C LEU A 373 17.06 -5.80 -9.31
N GLU A 374 18.09 -6.59 -9.02
CA GLU A 374 18.68 -7.51 -9.99
C GLU A 374 17.64 -8.48 -10.55
N CYS A 375 16.84 -9.09 -9.68
CA CYS A 375 15.79 -10.02 -10.06
C CYS A 375 14.71 -9.36 -10.92
N ILE A 376 14.20 -8.18 -10.50
CA ILE A 376 13.20 -7.43 -11.27
C ILE A 376 13.73 -7.09 -12.66
N LEU A 377 14.97 -6.64 -12.80
CA LEU A 377 15.56 -6.35 -14.11
C LEU A 377 15.57 -7.58 -15.03
N ARG A 378 15.96 -8.75 -14.51
CA ARG A 378 15.97 -10.00 -15.28
C ARG A 378 14.55 -10.42 -15.68
N GLU A 379 13.60 -10.39 -14.74
CA GLU A 379 12.19 -10.72 -14.99
C GLU A 379 11.54 -9.78 -16.00
N SER A 380 11.84 -8.48 -15.92
CA SER A 380 11.29 -7.48 -16.82
C SER A 380 11.89 -7.52 -18.23
N ILE A 381 13.21 -7.74 -18.35
CA ILE A 381 13.93 -7.58 -19.62
C ILE A 381 14.01 -8.90 -20.39
N ILE A 382 14.43 -9.98 -19.76
CA ILE A 382 14.67 -11.27 -20.43
C ILE A 382 13.39 -12.11 -20.46
N GLU A 383 12.79 -12.29 -19.29
CA GLU A 383 11.63 -13.17 -19.12
C GLU A 383 10.33 -12.49 -19.58
N ASN A 384 10.32 -11.15 -19.62
CA ASN A 384 9.19 -10.32 -20.00
C ASN A 384 7.92 -10.62 -19.18
N THR A 385 8.10 -11.02 -17.92
CA THR A 385 7.04 -11.40 -16.97
C THR A 385 6.61 -10.23 -16.08
N LEU A 386 7.49 -9.24 -15.88
CA LEU A 386 7.27 -8.03 -15.07
C LEU A 386 7.58 -6.75 -15.87
N ASN A 387 7.20 -6.70 -17.14
CA ASN A 387 7.54 -5.60 -18.04
C ASN A 387 7.00 -4.23 -17.57
N ASN A 388 5.87 -4.19 -16.85
CA ASN A 388 5.30 -2.93 -16.35
C ASN A 388 6.12 -2.33 -15.19
N CYS A 389 6.90 -3.15 -14.48
CA CYS A 389 7.78 -2.68 -13.41
C CYS A 389 9.09 -2.08 -13.95
N LEU A 390 9.47 -2.35 -15.20
CA LEU A 390 10.80 -2.04 -15.74
C LEU A 390 11.16 -0.56 -15.59
N ARG A 391 10.22 0.34 -15.92
CA ARG A 391 10.45 1.78 -15.84
C ARG A 391 10.68 2.21 -14.39
N SER A 392 9.81 1.81 -13.47
CA SER A 392 9.95 2.11 -12.05
C SER A 392 11.26 1.54 -11.49
N CYS A 393 11.61 0.30 -11.86
CA CYS A 393 12.85 -0.32 -11.45
C CYS A 393 14.08 0.47 -11.92
N ARG A 394 14.16 0.74 -13.22
CA ARG A 394 15.34 1.35 -13.85
C ARG A 394 15.51 2.83 -13.53
N ASP A 395 14.41 3.57 -13.57
CA ASP A 395 14.45 5.04 -13.51
C ASP A 395 14.32 5.56 -12.07
N TYR A 396 13.78 4.76 -11.13
CA TYR A 396 13.56 5.17 -9.74
C TYR A 396 14.12 4.19 -8.70
N TRP A 397 13.73 2.91 -8.71
CA TRP A 397 14.09 2.00 -7.61
C TRP A 397 15.60 1.73 -7.51
N ILE A 398 16.33 1.66 -8.63
CA ILE A 398 17.81 1.62 -8.60
C ILE A 398 18.37 2.83 -7.85
N GLU A 399 17.80 4.02 -8.02
CA GLU A 399 18.28 5.24 -7.36
C GLU A 399 18.07 5.21 -5.84
N THR A 400 17.26 4.30 -5.31
CA THR A 400 17.16 4.08 -3.86
C THR A 400 18.45 3.48 -3.30
N LEU A 401 19.32 2.84 -4.07
CA LEU A 401 20.61 2.36 -3.52
C LEU A 401 21.50 3.56 -3.16
N ARG A 402 21.99 3.59 -1.91
CA ARG A 402 22.85 4.69 -1.44
C ARG A 402 24.20 4.68 -2.15
N SER A 403 24.78 3.49 -2.36
CA SER A 403 26.06 3.35 -3.06
C SER A 403 25.95 3.74 -4.53
N LYS A 404 26.84 4.62 -4.99
CA LYS A 404 26.95 4.97 -6.42
C LYS A 404 27.47 3.79 -7.25
N SER A 405 28.37 2.97 -6.70
CA SER A 405 28.95 1.83 -7.42
C SER A 405 27.92 0.73 -7.65
N GLU A 406 27.09 0.42 -6.65
CA GLU A 406 25.98 -0.54 -6.79
C GLU A 406 24.96 -0.08 -7.84
N ARG A 407 24.59 1.20 -7.84
CA ARG A 407 23.70 1.79 -8.86
C ARG A 407 24.27 1.66 -10.27
N GLN A 408 25.55 1.97 -10.44
CA GLN A 408 26.23 1.83 -11.73
C GLN A 408 26.31 0.38 -12.17
N SER A 409 26.53 -0.55 -11.23
CA SER A 409 26.54 -1.98 -11.54
C SER A 409 25.20 -2.47 -12.09
N LEU A 410 24.08 -2.17 -11.40
CA LEU A 410 22.75 -2.57 -11.87
C LEU A 410 22.36 -1.89 -13.20
N LYS A 411 22.79 -0.65 -13.43
CA LYS A 411 22.57 0.03 -14.73
C LYS A 411 23.34 -0.63 -15.87
N ARG A 412 24.60 -1.05 -15.63
CA ARG A 412 25.39 -1.82 -16.61
C ARG A 412 24.72 -3.16 -16.88
N TYR A 413 24.36 -3.89 -15.83
CA TYR A 413 23.64 -5.15 -15.93
C TYR A 413 22.35 -5.02 -16.74
N ALA A 414 21.53 -3.98 -16.49
CA ALA A 414 20.32 -3.72 -17.27
C ALA A 414 20.61 -3.50 -18.77
N ASN A 415 21.67 -2.75 -19.10
CA ASN A 415 22.06 -2.53 -20.49
C ASN A 415 22.55 -3.81 -21.17
N GLU A 416 23.31 -4.65 -20.45
CA GLU A 416 23.77 -5.94 -20.94
C GLU A 416 22.58 -6.90 -21.19
N LEU A 417 21.59 -6.94 -20.29
CA LEU A 417 20.36 -7.70 -20.51
C LEU A 417 19.57 -7.23 -21.74
N ILE A 418 19.52 -5.92 -21.97
CA ILE A 418 18.88 -5.35 -23.18
C ILE A 418 19.64 -5.79 -24.44
N ASP A 419 20.97 -5.81 -24.41
CA ASP A 419 21.80 -6.27 -25.51
C ASP A 419 21.55 -7.76 -25.82
N TYR A 420 21.49 -8.63 -24.80
CA TYR A 420 21.09 -10.03 -24.96
C TYR A 420 19.71 -10.16 -25.63
N ARG A 421 18.71 -9.41 -25.13
CA ARG A 421 17.36 -9.40 -25.69
C ARG A 421 17.34 -8.96 -27.16
N ASN A 422 18.05 -7.88 -27.51
CA ASN A 422 18.12 -7.35 -28.86
C ASN A 422 18.79 -8.32 -29.85
N LYS A 423 19.78 -9.08 -29.37
CA LYS A 423 20.45 -10.13 -30.15
C LYS A 423 19.63 -11.42 -30.26
N GLY A 424 18.50 -11.52 -29.55
CA GLY A 424 17.67 -12.73 -29.53
C GLY A 424 18.33 -13.93 -28.86
N ILE A 425 19.31 -13.71 -27.98
CA ILE A 425 20.04 -14.76 -27.26
C ILE A 425 19.83 -14.63 -25.75
N LEU A 426 19.82 -15.76 -25.04
CA LEU A 426 19.70 -15.77 -23.59
C LEU A 426 21.06 -15.50 -22.93
N PRO A 427 21.11 -14.70 -21.84
CA PRO A 427 22.31 -14.56 -21.05
C PRO A 427 22.70 -15.90 -20.40
N PRO A 428 24.00 -16.13 -20.10
CA PRO A 428 24.44 -17.30 -19.36
C PRO A 428 23.65 -17.50 -18.06
N LYS A 429 23.46 -18.75 -17.63
CA LYS A 429 22.70 -19.07 -16.41
C LYS A 429 23.27 -18.39 -15.15
N GLN A 430 24.59 -18.23 -15.08
CA GLN A 430 25.29 -17.59 -13.97
C GLN A 430 25.47 -16.08 -14.15
N PHE A 431 24.92 -15.49 -15.23
CA PHE A 431 25.05 -14.07 -15.50
C PHE A 431 24.23 -13.26 -14.49
N ARG A 432 24.97 -12.51 -13.66
CA ARG A 432 24.46 -11.73 -12.53
C ARG A 432 25.14 -10.38 -12.45
N ALA A 433 24.47 -9.43 -11.82
CA ALA A 433 25.05 -8.14 -11.52
C ALA A 433 26.16 -8.31 -10.47
N GLU A 434 27.35 -7.80 -10.76
CA GLU A 434 28.45 -7.83 -9.81
C GLU A 434 28.19 -6.79 -8.72
N ARG A 435 27.97 -7.23 -7.47
CA ARG A 435 27.80 -6.30 -6.35
C ARG A 435 29.18 -5.83 -5.88
N PRO A 436 29.56 -4.55 -6.05
CA PRO A 436 30.88 -4.09 -5.65
C PRO A 436 31.05 -4.18 -4.12
N PRO A 437 32.28 -4.43 -3.62
CA PRO A 437 32.54 -4.38 -2.18
C PRO A 437 32.14 -3.02 -1.63
N ILE A 438 31.43 -3.02 -0.50
CA ILE A 438 31.01 -1.80 0.17
C ILE A 438 32.28 -1.14 0.73
N ALA A 439 32.56 0.11 0.34
CA ALA A 439 33.56 0.90 1.02
C ALA A 439 33.09 1.08 2.47
N ILE A 440 33.80 0.49 3.43
CA ILE A 440 33.52 0.64 4.85
C ILE A 440 33.60 2.14 5.15
N ASP A 441 32.49 2.72 5.56
CA ASP A 441 32.47 4.07 6.11
C ASP A 441 33.32 4.05 7.39
N GLN A 442 34.49 4.70 7.33
CA GLN A 442 35.49 4.71 8.41
C GLN A 442 34.98 5.33 9.72
N SER A 443 33.77 5.86 9.75
CA SER A 443 33.08 6.26 10.99
C SER A 443 32.64 5.09 11.88
N LEU A 444 32.75 3.83 11.41
CA LEU A 444 32.29 2.63 12.12
C LEU A 444 33.40 1.82 12.82
N SER A 445 34.67 2.19 12.72
CA SER A 445 35.77 1.41 13.33
C SER A 445 35.91 1.59 14.85
N THR A 446 35.04 2.38 15.50
CA THR A 446 35.09 2.63 16.95
C THR A 446 34.12 1.78 17.78
N LEU A 447 33.24 0.99 17.16
CA LEU A 447 32.34 0.07 17.89
C LEU A 447 32.75 -1.40 17.83
N GLU A 448 33.65 -1.81 16.93
CA GLU A 448 34.08 -3.21 16.82
C GLU A 448 35.31 -3.57 17.69
N ASN A 449 35.94 -2.59 18.35
CA ASN A 449 37.13 -2.81 19.19
C ASN A 449 36.91 -2.70 20.71
N SER A 450 35.66 -2.80 21.17
CA SER A 450 35.31 -2.68 22.60
C SER A 450 34.35 -3.79 23.06
N ILE A 451 34.63 -5.04 22.69
CA ILE A 451 34.06 -6.24 23.36
C ILE A 451 35.13 -6.81 24.30
#